data_AF-A0A1H4ASY4-F1
#
_entry.id   AF-A0A1H4ASY4-F1
#
_cell.length_a   1.000
_cell.length_b   1.000
_cell.length_c   1.000
_cell.angle_alpha   90.00
_cell.angle_beta   90.00
_cell.angle_gamma   90.00
#
_symmetry.space_group_name_H-M   'P 1'
#
loop_
_entity.id
_entity.type
_entity.pdbx_description
1 polymer ?
#
loop_
_entity_poly.entity_id
_entity_poly.type
_entity_poly.pdbx_seq_one_letter_code
_entity_poly.pdbx_strand_id
1 'polypeptide(L)'
;MTGLGERGARSLHELLLGFTGMQVSHCGLSRLTLDCDSSTFTVYGNQQGAEVGYNSHKKGSKSYHPILCFVTEMKLLVNSWLRPGSAYTSNGVCEFVKETLAALPQKVEKVFFRADSGFFNGGLFNLLEDGKHEYLVKVKLKNLKDLLAGQTWQPIGPRTATCQFTHQCSGWRNPRMFYAVRVVKQMVEVDYFGEKQFVPEYEYFCYCSNLKGLDALQLHTLYGSRSESENWIEQTKNSLCAGKTITHDFWVNDILWQLSSFAYSLSVLMRYRGDFWVWRQEHSTFREWFIRVPGKVVKSGRQVTVKMPKEYYRKAGWRDFEQRITTTMTG
;
A
#
# COMPACT_ATOMS: atom_id res chain seq x y z
N MET A 1 -12.83 6.65 26.82
CA MET A 1 -12.88 5.93 25.52
C MET A 1 -13.70 4.63 25.57
N THR A 2 -14.47 4.36 26.63
CA THR A 2 -15.27 3.13 26.80
C THR A 2 -16.59 3.10 26.00
N GLY A 3 -16.91 4.15 25.24
CA GLY A 3 -18.12 4.24 24.40
C GLY A 3 -17.87 4.17 22.88
N LEU A 4 -16.61 4.20 22.43
CA LEU A 4 -16.26 4.05 21.01
C LEU A 4 -15.94 2.57 20.76
N GLY A 5 -16.97 1.73 20.77
CA GLY A 5 -16.86 0.33 20.31
C GLY A 5 -16.82 0.25 18.79
N GLU A 6 -17.16 -0.91 18.24
CA GLU A 6 -17.24 -1.18 16.79
C GLU A 6 -17.88 -0.07 15.96
N ARG A 7 -19.02 0.45 16.41
CA ARG A 7 -19.73 1.53 15.69
C ARG A 7 -18.87 2.78 15.54
N GLY A 8 -18.14 3.17 16.59
CA GLY A 8 -17.27 4.34 16.54
C GLY A 8 -16.10 4.16 15.58
N ALA A 9 -15.51 2.97 15.56
CA ALA A 9 -14.43 2.61 14.64
C ALA A 9 -14.90 2.66 13.17
N ARG A 10 -16.05 2.03 12.87
CA ARG A 10 -16.67 2.06 11.53
C ARG A 10 -17.04 3.48 11.08
N SER A 11 -17.68 4.27 11.94
CA SER A 11 -18.03 5.66 11.60
C SER A 11 -16.80 6.54 11.37
N LEU A 12 -15.73 6.36 12.14
CA LEU A 12 -14.47 7.06 11.89
C LEU A 12 -13.88 6.65 10.54
N HIS A 13 -13.85 5.35 10.24
CA HIS A 13 -13.37 4.84 8.97
C HIS A 13 -14.14 5.43 7.78
N GLU A 14 -15.47 5.39 7.80
CA GLU A 14 -16.33 5.96 6.76
C GLU A 14 -16.08 7.47 6.56
N LEU A 15 -15.93 8.22 7.65
CA LEU A 15 -15.64 9.65 7.60
C LEU A 15 -14.28 9.93 6.95
N LEU A 16 -13.25 9.15 7.31
CA LEU A 16 -11.90 9.31 6.77
C LEU A 16 -11.84 8.89 5.30
N LEU A 17 -12.54 7.83 4.92
CA LEU A 17 -12.67 7.38 3.54
C LEU A 17 -13.38 8.43 2.67
N GLY A 18 -14.46 9.03 3.18
CA GLY A 18 -15.15 10.14 2.51
C GLY A 18 -14.25 11.38 2.37
N PHE A 19 -13.48 11.71 3.42
CA PHE A 19 -12.51 12.80 3.37
C PHE A 19 -11.43 12.56 2.31
N THR A 20 -10.80 11.38 2.28
CA THR A 20 -9.75 11.06 1.30
C THR A 20 -10.31 11.02 -0.11
N GLY A 21 -11.50 10.45 -0.32
CA GLY A 21 -12.21 10.47 -1.60
C GLY A 21 -12.46 11.89 -2.12
N MET A 22 -12.87 12.81 -1.24
CA MET A 22 -12.99 14.24 -1.58
C MET A 22 -11.65 14.87 -1.94
N GLN A 23 -10.56 14.57 -1.22
CA GLN A 23 -9.23 15.08 -1.59
C GLN A 23 -8.78 14.54 -2.95
N VAL A 24 -9.07 13.28 -3.26
CA VAL A 24 -8.77 12.69 -4.58
C VAL A 24 -9.47 13.45 -5.71
N SER A 25 -10.67 14.00 -5.48
CA SER A 25 -11.37 14.79 -6.49
C SER A 25 -10.56 16.01 -6.99
N HIS A 26 -9.66 16.55 -6.17
CA HIS A 26 -8.85 17.72 -6.51
C HIS A 26 -7.73 17.43 -7.52
N CYS A 27 -7.33 16.17 -7.74
CA CYS A 27 -6.34 15.87 -8.78
C CYS A 27 -6.89 16.01 -10.20
N GLY A 28 -8.22 15.97 -10.37
CA GLY A 28 -8.88 16.17 -11.65
C GLY A 28 -8.62 15.07 -12.69
N LEU A 29 -8.00 13.95 -12.32
CA LEU A 29 -7.70 12.83 -13.23
C LEU A 29 -8.93 11.94 -13.43
N SER A 30 -9.12 11.45 -14.67
CA SER A 30 -10.12 10.42 -14.97
C SER A 30 -9.59 8.99 -14.87
N ARG A 31 -8.26 8.86 -14.75
CA ARG A 31 -7.57 7.60 -14.57
C ARG A 31 -6.58 7.69 -13.41
N LEU A 32 -6.65 6.72 -12.50
CA LEU A 32 -5.78 6.66 -11.32
C LEU A 32 -5.08 5.31 -11.20
N THR A 33 -3.93 5.31 -10.56
CA THR A 33 -3.22 4.09 -10.15
C THR A 33 -3.52 3.81 -8.69
N LEU A 34 -4.01 2.60 -8.40
CA LEU A 34 -4.20 2.11 -7.05
C LEU A 34 -3.12 1.10 -6.69
N ASP A 35 -2.26 1.43 -5.75
CA ASP A 35 -1.29 0.50 -5.17
C ASP A 35 -1.84 -0.07 -3.87
N CYS A 36 -2.21 -1.35 -3.89
CA CYS A 36 -2.70 -2.07 -2.71
C CYS A 36 -1.65 -3.01 -2.15
N ASP A 37 -1.49 -3.03 -0.83
CA ASP A 37 -0.59 -3.94 -0.14
C ASP A 37 -1.18 -4.45 1.18
N SER A 38 -0.69 -5.60 1.64
CA SER A 38 -1.03 -6.15 2.95
C SER A 38 0.23 -6.31 3.79
N SER A 39 0.10 -6.13 5.09
CA SER A 39 1.25 -6.22 5.99
C SER A 39 0.91 -6.93 7.27
N THR A 40 1.88 -7.59 7.86
CA THR A 40 1.76 -8.16 9.20
C THR A 40 2.41 -7.27 10.24
N PHE A 41 1.70 -6.97 11.32
CA PHE A 41 2.26 -6.36 12.52
C PHE A 41 2.36 -7.39 13.63
N THR A 42 3.57 -7.74 14.02
CA THR A 42 3.76 -8.63 15.17
C THR A 42 3.38 -7.89 16.45
N VAL A 43 2.56 -8.51 17.29
CA VAL A 43 2.24 -7.99 18.62
C VAL A 43 2.82 -8.93 19.69
N TYR A 44 3.26 -8.35 20.79
CA TYR A 44 3.79 -9.08 21.95
C TYR A 44 2.79 -8.93 23.09
N GLY A 45 1.71 -9.71 23.04
CA GLY A 45 0.62 -9.65 24.02
C GLY A 45 -0.59 -10.50 23.60
N ASN A 46 -1.65 -10.41 24.40
CA ASN A 46 -2.92 -11.13 24.19
C ASN A 46 -4.04 -10.16 23.80
N GLN A 47 -3.76 -9.25 22.86
CA GLN A 47 -4.74 -8.28 22.40
C GLN A 47 -5.81 -8.95 21.55
N GLN A 48 -7.05 -8.45 21.63
CA GLN A 48 -8.19 -9.01 20.91
C GLN A 48 -7.96 -8.94 19.39
N GLY A 49 -8.24 -10.02 18.66
CA GLY A 49 -8.03 -10.11 17.21
C GLY A 49 -6.56 -10.26 16.80
N ALA A 50 -5.61 -10.14 17.72
CA ALA A 50 -4.23 -10.47 17.43
C ALA A 50 -4.03 -12.00 17.48
N GLU A 51 -3.93 -12.59 16.30
CA GLU A 51 -3.93 -14.04 16.13
C GLU A 51 -2.71 -14.48 15.33
N VAL A 52 -2.35 -15.76 15.44
CA VAL A 52 -1.21 -16.32 14.72
C VAL A 52 -1.61 -16.47 13.25
N GLY A 53 -1.07 -15.60 12.41
CA GLY A 53 -1.22 -15.63 10.96
C GLY A 53 0.05 -16.06 10.23
N TYR A 54 0.02 -15.95 8.90
CA TYR A 54 1.25 -16.07 8.11
C TYR A 54 2.13 -14.84 8.34
N ASN A 55 3.22 -15.00 9.11
CA ASN A 55 4.23 -13.98 9.35
C ASN A 55 5.60 -14.53 8.93
N SER A 56 6.15 -14.00 7.83
CA SER A 56 7.43 -14.44 7.27
C SER A 56 8.62 -14.11 8.18
N HIS A 57 8.54 -12.99 8.92
CA HIS A 57 9.62 -12.48 9.76
C HIS A 57 9.62 -13.10 11.16
N LYS A 58 8.45 -13.39 11.72
CA LYS A 58 8.28 -14.00 13.05
C LYS A 58 7.17 -15.04 13.05
N LYS A 59 7.48 -16.21 12.50
CA LYS A 59 6.57 -17.37 12.48
C LYS A 59 6.09 -17.70 13.90
N GLY A 60 4.79 -17.99 14.04
CA GLY A 60 4.19 -18.35 15.34
C GLY A 60 3.85 -17.16 16.25
N SER A 61 4.16 -15.93 15.85
CA SER A 61 3.79 -14.75 16.65
C SER A 61 2.37 -14.27 16.32
N LYS A 62 1.65 -13.77 17.34
CA LYS A 62 0.38 -13.08 17.15
C LYS A 62 0.61 -11.81 16.34
N SER A 63 -0.32 -11.48 15.46
CA SER A 63 -0.21 -10.29 14.62
C SER A 63 -1.55 -9.65 14.31
N TYR A 64 -1.53 -8.43 13.81
CA TYR A 64 -2.58 -7.89 12.94
C TYR A 64 -2.15 -7.96 11.48
N HIS A 65 -3.12 -7.96 10.57
CA HIS A 65 -2.87 -8.08 9.14
C HIS A 65 -3.56 -6.97 8.33
N PRO A 66 -3.21 -5.69 8.54
CA PRO A 66 -3.78 -4.59 7.79
C PRO A 66 -3.68 -4.75 6.27
N ILE A 67 -4.59 -4.07 5.60
CA ILE A 67 -4.60 -3.85 4.16
C ILE A 67 -4.67 -2.34 3.90
N LEU A 68 -3.90 -1.86 2.94
CA LEU A 68 -3.74 -0.44 2.61
C LEU A 68 -3.92 -0.26 1.10
N CYS A 69 -4.54 0.84 0.68
CA CYS A 69 -4.63 1.24 -0.73
C CYS A 69 -4.23 2.71 -0.90
N PHE A 70 -3.27 2.95 -1.78
CA PHE A 70 -2.79 4.29 -2.11
C PHE A 70 -3.25 4.71 -3.50
N VAL A 71 -3.60 5.99 -3.66
CA VAL A 71 -3.63 6.65 -4.97
C VAL A 71 -2.22 7.12 -5.28
N THR A 72 -1.56 6.45 -6.22
CA THR A 72 -0.12 6.60 -6.48
C THR A 72 0.24 8.01 -6.93
N GLU A 73 -0.56 8.61 -7.80
CA GLU A 73 -0.34 9.96 -8.34
C GLU A 73 -0.33 11.02 -7.24
N MET A 74 -1.07 10.79 -6.16
CA MET A 74 -1.19 11.71 -5.02
C MET A 74 -0.40 11.28 -3.80
N LYS A 75 0.21 10.10 -3.81
CA LYS A 75 0.82 9.47 -2.62
C LYS A 75 -0.13 9.44 -1.41
N LEU A 76 -1.44 9.40 -1.65
CA LEU A 76 -2.48 9.47 -0.61
C LEU A 76 -2.96 8.08 -0.26
N LEU A 77 -3.00 7.76 1.04
CA LEU A 77 -3.68 6.56 1.54
C LEU A 77 -5.18 6.81 1.47
N VAL A 78 -5.86 6.16 0.52
CA VAL A 78 -7.30 6.34 0.28
C VAL A 78 -8.14 5.45 1.19
N ASN A 79 -7.75 4.19 1.35
CA ASN A 79 -8.46 3.21 2.18
C ASN A 79 -7.47 2.35 2.99
N SER A 80 -7.85 1.99 4.21
CA SER A 80 -7.12 1.02 5.03
C SER A 80 -8.04 0.27 5.99
N TRP A 81 -7.89 -1.05 6.12
CA TRP A 81 -8.54 -1.84 7.17
C TRP A 81 -7.50 -2.43 8.12
N LEU A 82 -7.73 -2.33 9.43
CA LEU A 82 -7.07 -3.20 10.39
C LEU A 82 -7.80 -4.54 10.41
N ARG A 83 -7.06 -5.65 10.27
CA ARG A 83 -7.65 -6.99 10.30
C ARG A 83 -7.00 -7.87 11.38
N PRO A 84 -7.74 -8.83 11.93
CA PRO A 84 -7.15 -9.88 12.77
C PRO A 84 -6.00 -10.61 12.08
N GLY A 85 -5.03 -11.09 12.85
CA GLY A 85 -3.84 -11.77 12.30
C GLY A 85 -4.12 -13.05 11.55
N SER A 86 -5.17 -13.78 11.95
CA SER A 86 -5.62 -15.01 11.29
C SER A 86 -6.31 -14.77 9.96
N ALA A 87 -6.66 -13.51 9.63
CA ALA A 87 -7.29 -13.18 8.37
C ALA A 87 -6.35 -13.55 7.21
N TYR A 88 -6.71 -14.63 6.51
CA TYR A 88 -5.99 -15.06 5.32
C TYR A 88 -5.92 -13.90 4.31
N THR A 89 -4.79 -13.72 3.64
CA THR A 89 -4.51 -12.50 2.85
C THR A 89 -5.60 -12.16 1.84
N SER A 90 -6.23 -13.17 1.22
CA SER A 90 -7.31 -12.98 0.25
C SER A 90 -8.71 -12.75 0.85
N ASN A 91 -8.92 -13.01 2.13
CA ASN A 91 -10.23 -12.80 2.77
C ASN A 91 -10.50 -11.30 2.92
N GLY A 92 -11.65 -10.86 2.41
CA GLY A 92 -12.09 -9.47 2.44
C GLY A 92 -11.45 -8.56 1.38
N VAL A 93 -10.52 -9.06 0.55
CA VAL A 93 -9.85 -8.22 -0.48
C VAL A 93 -10.84 -7.68 -1.51
N CYS A 94 -11.81 -8.50 -1.95
CA CYS A 94 -12.82 -8.03 -2.89
C CYS A 94 -13.69 -6.91 -2.29
N GLU A 95 -14.11 -7.06 -1.03
CA GLU A 95 -14.93 -6.05 -0.36
C GLU A 95 -14.13 -4.77 -0.08
N PHE A 96 -12.86 -4.89 0.34
CA PHE A 96 -11.96 -3.76 0.51
C PHE A 96 -11.77 -2.98 -0.80
N VAL A 97 -11.57 -3.68 -1.93
CA VAL A 97 -11.43 -3.02 -3.23
C VAL A 97 -12.75 -2.43 -3.70
N LYS A 98 -13.90 -3.09 -3.50
CA LYS A 98 -15.22 -2.50 -3.81
C LYS A 98 -15.44 -1.21 -3.04
N GLU A 99 -15.20 -1.21 -1.74
CA GLU A 99 -15.34 -0.03 -0.89
C GLU A 99 -14.39 1.08 -1.33
N THR A 100 -13.14 0.73 -1.65
CA THR A 100 -12.16 1.69 -2.19
C THR A 100 -12.64 2.32 -3.49
N LEU A 101 -13.11 1.51 -4.45
CA LEU A 101 -13.61 2.01 -5.74
C LEU A 101 -14.86 2.88 -5.55
N ALA A 102 -15.76 2.52 -4.63
CA ALA A 102 -16.96 3.30 -4.34
C ALA A 102 -16.65 4.67 -3.70
N ALA A 103 -15.51 4.80 -3.02
CA ALA A 103 -15.05 6.07 -2.44
C ALA A 103 -14.35 6.99 -3.44
N LEU A 104 -13.97 6.49 -4.62
CA LEU A 104 -13.34 7.32 -5.64
C LEU A 104 -14.36 8.31 -6.24
N PRO A 105 -13.93 9.53 -6.59
CA PRO A 105 -14.82 10.51 -7.18
C PRO A 105 -15.34 10.04 -8.54
N GLN A 106 -16.57 10.41 -8.90
CA GLN A 106 -17.23 9.98 -10.14
C GLN A 106 -16.43 10.27 -11.42
N LYS A 107 -15.56 11.30 -11.40
CA LYS A 107 -14.68 11.64 -12.52
C LYS A 107 -13.68 10.51 -12.85
N VAL A 108 -13.33 9.67 -11.87
CA VAL A 108 -12.41 8.55 -12.06
C VAL A 108 -13.16 7.40 -12.71
N GLU A 109 -13.02 7.32 -14.03
CA GLU A 109 -13.67 6.30 -14.86
C GLU A 109 -12.87 4.99 -14.90
N LYS A 110 -11.54 5.07 -14.72
CA LYS A 110 -10.66 3.91 -14.86
C LYS A 110 -9.58 3.86 -13.80
N VAL A 111 -9.40 2.69 -13.22
CA VAL A 111 -8.29 2.40 -12.31
C VAL A 111 -7.29 1.49 -12.98
N PHE A 112 -6.01 1.76 -12.75
CA PHE A 112 -4.92 0.81 -12.90
C PHE A 112 -4.53 0.25 -11.53
N PHE A 113 -4.93 -0.99 -11.25
CA PHE A 113 -4.76 -1.66 -9.98
C PHE A 113 -3.45 -2.45 -9.94
N ARG A 114 -2.60 -2.17 -8.97
CA ARG A 114 -1.35 -2.91 -8.75
C ARG A 114 -1.32 -3.51 -7.35
N ALA A 115 -0.91 -4.76 -7.25
CA ALA A 115 -0.87 -5.46 -5.98
C ALA A 115 0.17 -6.59 -5.94
N ASP A 116 0.57 -6.95 -4.72
CA ASP A 116 1.46 -8.09 -4.47
C ASP A 116 0.70 -9.42 -4.59
N SER A 117 1.40 -10.53 -4.29
CA SER A 117 0.82 -11.87 -4.39
C SER A 117 -0.30 -12.16 -3.39
N GLY A 118 -0.49 -11.31 -2.37
CA GLY A 118 -1.61 -11.36 -1.45
C GLY A 118 -2.96 -11.13 -2.12
N PHE A 119 -2.96 -10.42 -3.24
CA PHE A 119 -4.15 -10.05 -4.02
C PHE A 119 -4.38 -10.94 -5.24
N PHE A 120 -3.59 -12.01 -5.41
CA PHE A 120 -3.77 -12.96 -6.49
C PHE A 120 -5.04 -13.81 -6.28
N ASN A 121 -6.20 -13.23 -6.61
CA ASN A 121 -7.52 -13.77 -6.34
C ASN A 121 -8.44 -13.65 -7.56
N GLY A 122 -9.08 -14.75 -7.96
CA GLY A 122 -9.93 -14.80 -9.14
C GLY A 122 -11.18 -13.93 -9.06
N GLY A 123 -11.78 -13.78 -7.87
CA GLY A 123 -12.93 -12.90 -7.63
C GLY A 123 -12.56 -11.41 -7.72
N LEU A 124 -11.37 -11.04 -7.23
CA LEU A 124 -10.85 -9.69 -7.39
C LEU A 124 -10.63 -9.35 -8.87
N PHE A 125 -10.04 -10.26 -9.63
CA PHE A 125 -9.87 -10.03 -11.07
C PHE A 125 -11.22 -9.92 -11.79
N ASN A 126 -12.22 -10.73 -11.44
CA ASN A 126 -13.57 -10.58 -11.99
C ASN A 126 -14.13 -9.19 -11.69
N LEU A 127 -14.03 -8.72 -10.43
CA LEU A 127 -14.48 -7.39 -10.03
C LEU A 127 -13.83 -6.27 -10.85
N LEU A 128 -12.51 -6.33 -11.02
CA LEU A 128 -11.76 -5.33 -11.79
C LEU A 128 -12.12 -5.38 -13.29
N GLU A 129 -12.27 -6.58 -13.85
CA GLU A 129 -12.67 -6.79 -15.25
C GLU A 129 -14.10 -6.30 -15.52
N ASP A 130 -15.05 -6.61 -14.62
CA ASP A 130 -16.44 -6.18 -14.72
C ASP A 130 -16.56 -4.65 -14.64
N GLY A 131 -15.69 -4.00 -13.83
CA GLY A 131 -15.53 -2.55 -13.77
C GLY A 131 -14.68 -1.94 -14.90
N LYS A 132 -14.22 -2.73 -15.88
CA LYS A 132 -13.33 -2.31 -16.99
C LYS A 132 -12.02 -1.67 -16.53
N HIS A 133 -11.55 -2.03 -15.33
CA HIS A 133 -10.28 -1.59 -14.79
C HIS A 133 -9.12 -2.43 -15.32
N GLU A 134 -7.93 -1.85 -15.27
CA GLU A 134 -6.69 -2.54 -15.61
C GLU A 134 -5.99 -3.02 -14.35
N TYR A 135 -5.22 -4.10 -14.44
CA TYR A 135 -4.49 -4.61 -13.29
C TYR A 135 -3.12 -5.20 -13.64
N LEU A 136 -2.22 -5.17 -12.67
CA LEU A 136 -0.93 -5.84 -12.67
C LEU A 136 -0.66 -6.39 -11.26
N VAL A 137 -0.86 -7.69 -11.09
CA VAL A 137 -0.77 -8.36 -9.79
C VAL A 137 0.30 -9.44 -9.82
N LYS A 138 1.20 -9.44 -8.82
CA LYS A 138 2.23 -10.49 -8.70
C LYS A 138 1.58 -11.84 -8.41
N VAL A 139 2.03 -12.90 -9.06
CA VAL A 139 1.46 -14.24 -8.95
C VAL A 139 2.03 -14.97 -7.73
N LYS A 140 1.16 -15.68 -7.00
CA LYS A 140 1.57 -16.56 -5.90
C LYS A 140 2.12 -17.89 -6.45
N LEU A 141 3.44 -17.96 -6.62
CA LEU A 141 4.11 -19.06 -7.32
C LEU A 141 4.01 -20.45 -6.67
N LYS A 142 3.63 -20.57 -5.38
CA LYS A 142 3.73 -21.82 -4.60
C LYS A 142 3.14 -23.04 -5.32
N ASN A 143 2.03 -22.88 -6.04
CA ASN A 143 1.33 -23.97 -6.73
C ASN A 143 1.44 -23.88 -8.27
N LEU A 144 2.32 -23.01 -8.79
CA LEU A 144 2.46 -22.73 -10.23
C LEU A 144 3.90 -22.89 -10.71
N LYS A 145 4.81 -23.44 -9.88
CA LYS A 145 6.20 -23.68 -10.25
C LYS A 145 6.32 -24.68 -11.40
N ASP A 146 5.61 -25.80 -11.32
CA ASP A 146 5.64 -26.84 -12.35
C ASP A 146 5.04 -26.33 -13.66
N LEU A 147 3.96 -25.54 -13.56
CA LEU A 147 3.37 -24.86 -14.70
C LEU A 147 4.40 -23.95 -15.40
N LEU A 148 5.15 -23.14 -14.63
CA LEU A 148 6.20 -22.25 -15.16
C LEU A 148 7.39 -23.01 -15.74
N ALA A 149 7.76 -24.14 -15.14
CA ALA A 149 8.84 -24.99 -15.62
C ALA A 149 8.54 -25.56 -17.02
N GLY A 150 7.28 -25.89 -17.29
CA GLY A 150 6.83 -26.38 -18.59
C GLY A 150 6.63 -25.32 -19.68
N GLN A 151 6.84 -24.03 -19.40
CA GLN A 151 6.65 -22.97 -20.39
C GLN A 151 7.86 -22.80 -21.32
N THR A 152 7.62 -22.34 -22.54
CA THR A 152 8.68 -21.95 -23.47
C THR A 152 9.23 -20.57 -23.11
N TRP A 153 10.50 -20.52 -22.73
CA TRP A 153 11.19 -19.29 -22.32
C TRP A 153 11.97 -18.68 -23.48
N GLN A 154 11.72 -17.40 -23.76
CA GLN A 154 12.42 -16.60 -24.76
C GLN A 154 13.57 -15.83 -24.09
N PRO A 155 14.83 -16.11 -24.44
CA PRO A 155 15.98 -15.35 -23.95
C PRO A 155 15.90 -13.89 -24.43
N ILE A 156 16.10 -12.95 -23.52
CA ILE A 156 16.18 -11.51 -23.83
C ILE A 156 17.56 -10.92 -23.49
N GLY A 157 18.43 -11.72 -22.89
CA GLY A 157 19.80 -11.37 -22.57
C GLY A 157 20.57 -12.56 -21.99
N PRO A 158 21.84 -12.38 -21.61
CA PRO A 158 22.69 -13.49 -21.19
C PRO A 158 22.20 -14.19 -19.91
N ARG A 159 21.49 -13.47 -19.04
CA ARG A 159 21.01 -13.97 -17.75
C ARG A 159 19.50 -13.88 -17.58
N THR A 160 18.77 -13.41 -18.58
CA THR A 160 17.34 -13.11 -18.45
C THR A 160 16.54 -13.72 -19.58
N ALA A 161 15.44 -14.37 -19.24
CA ALA A 161 14.47 -14.87 -20.20
C ALA A 161 13.05 -14.53 -19.74
N THR A 162 12.14 -14.47 -20.69
CA THR A 162 10.73 -14.16 -20.43
C THR A 162 9.82 -15.22 -21.05
N CYS A 163 8.62 -15.36 -20.52
CA CYS A 163 7.56 -16.09 -21.19
C CYS A 163 6.22 -15.41 -20.90
N GLN A 164 5.26 -15.65 -21.80
CA GLN A 164 3.88 -15.24 -21.61
C GLN A 164 2.97 -16.38 -22.00
N PHE A 165 1.93 -16.61 -21.23
CA PHE A 165 1.01 -17.73 -21.43
C PHE A 165 -0.35 -17.43 -20.85
N THR A 166 -1.37 -18.11 -21.36
CA THR A 166 -2.73 -18.04 -20.83
C THR A 166 -2.92 -19.18 -19.85
N HIS A 167 -3.45 -18.89 -18.66
CA HIS A 167 -3.78 -19.92 -17.68
C HIS A 167 -5.06 -19.58 -16.92
N GLN A 168 -5.80 -20.61 -16.54
CA GLN A 168 -6.99 -20.51 -15.70
C GLN A 168 -6.75 -21.31 -14.43
N CYS A 169 -6.62 -20.62 -13.30
CA CYS A 169 -6.53 -21.32 -12.02
C CYS A 169 -7.90 -21.91 -11.64
N SER A 170 -7.88 -22.93 -10.78
CA SER A 170 -9.10 -23.55 -10.26
C SER A 170 -10.04 -22.50 -9.63
N GLY A 171 -11.33 -22.60 -9.95
CA GLY A 171 -12.38 -21.68 -9.46
C GLY A 171 -12.43 -20.31 -10.15
N TRP A 172 -11.56 -20.03 -11.13
CA TRP A 172 -11.64 -18.78 -11.89
C TRP A 172 -12.72 -18.84 -12.97
N ARG A 173 -13.45 -17.72 -13.15
CA ARG A 173 -14.47 -17.58 -14.20
C ARG A 173 -13.87 -17.64 -15.61
N ASN A 174 -12.73 -16.97 -15.80
CA ASN A 174 -12.08 -16.80 -17.10
C ASN A 174 -10.58 -17.15 -17.03
N PRO A 175 -9.99 -17.65 -18.12
CA PRO A 175 -8.53 -17.69 -18.29
C PRO A 175 -7.95 -16.27 -18.35
N ARG A 176 -6.71 -16.09 -17.87
CA ARG A 176 -6.02 -14.79 -17.87
C ARG A 176 -4.60 -14.91 -18.39
N MET A 177 -4.03 -13.77 -18.77
CA MET A 177 -2.65 -13.69 -19.24
C MET A 177 -1.68 -13.63 -18.06
N PHE A 178 -0.65 -14.45 -18.15
CA PHE A 178 0.48 -14.50 -17.24
C PHE A 178 1.74 -14.09 -17.98
N TYR A 179 2.57 -13.32 -17.30
CA TYR A 179 3.82 -12.78 -17.81
C TYR A 179 4.90 -13.12 -16.81
N ALA A 180 5.91 -13.88 -17.22
CA ALA A 180 6.97 -14.31 -16.34
C ALA A 180 8.34 -13.85 -16.83
N VAL A 181 9.20 -13.53 -15.88
CA VAL A 181 10.60 -13.16 -16.07
C VAL A 181 11.42 -14.07 -15.16
N ARG A 182 12.47 -14.67 -15.70
CA ARG A 182 13.47 -15.40 -14.90
C ARG A 182 14.82 -14.73 -15.07
N VAL A 183 15.55 -14.57 -13.97
CA VAL A 183 16.90 -14.02 -13.94
C VAL A 183 17.81 -15.06 -13.30
N VAL A 184 18.95 -15.37 -13.92
CA VAL A 184 19.96 -16.25 -13.32
C VAL A 184 20.44 -15.59 -12.03
N LYS A 185 20.21 -16.22 -10.88
CA LYS A 185 20.66 -15.75 -9.57
C LYS A 185 22.11 -16.15 -9.33
N GLN A 186 22.40 -17.44 -9.47
CA GLN A 186 23.73 -18.03 -9.30
C GLN A 186 23.82 -19.37 -10.04
N MET A 187 25.04 -19.89 -10.19
CA MET A 187 25.25 -21.27 -10.64
C MET A 187 25.33 -22.16 -9.41
N VAL A 188 24.54 -23.23 -9.38
CA VAL A 188 24.54 -24.20 -8.29
C VAL A 188 25.08 -25.54 -8.80
N GLU A 189 25.92 -26.16 -7.99
CA GLU A 189 26.40 -27.51 -8.24
C GLU A 189 25.31 -28.51 -7.80
N VAL A 190 24.91 -29.37 -8.72
CA VAL A 190 23.98 -30.47 -8.48
C VAL A 190 24.66 -31.77 -8.87
N ASP A 191 24.54 -32.75 -7.98
CA ASP A 191 24.95 -34.12 -8.25
C ASP A 191 23.81 -34.82 -9.00
N TYR A 192 24.10 -35.28 -10.21
CA TYR A 192 23.17 -36.06 -11.01
C TYR A 192 23.84 -37.39 -11.36
N PHE A 193 23.43 -38.47 -10.70
CA PHE A 193 24.02 -39.81 -10.85
C PHE A 193 25.53 -39.88 -10.57
N GLY A 194 26.06 -39.11 -9.61
CA GLY A 194 27.47 -39.11 -9.24
C GLY A 194 28.34 -38.17 -10.07
N GLU A 195 27.76 -37.47 -11.05
CA GLU A 195 28.43 -36.39 -11.79
C GLU A 195 27.99 -35.02 -11.27
N LYS A 196 28.99 -34.19 -10.95
CA LYS A 196 28.78 -32.80 -10.51
C LYS A 196 28.53 -31.92 -11.73
N GLN A 197 27.33 -31.38 -11.84
CA GLN A 197 26.93 -30.46 -12.90
C GLN A 197 26.61 -29.07 -12.33
N PHE A 198 27.03 -28.01 -13.02
CA PHE A 198 26.67 -26.64 -12.66
C PHE A 198 25.43 -26.22 -13.45
N VAL A 199 24.32 -26.04 -12.75
CA VAL A 199 23.06 -25.56 -13.34
C VAL A 199 22.73 -24.15 -12.85
N PRO A 200 22.15 -23.29 -13.70
CA PRO A 200 21.70 -21.98 -13.27
C PRO A 200 20.49 -22.10 -12.33
N GLU A 201 20.62 -21.55 -11.13
CA GLU A 201 19.49 -21.27 -10.25
C GLU A 201 18.86 -19.94 -10.67
N TYR A 202 17.55 -19.93 -10.91
CA TYR A 202 16.82 -18.75 -11.34
C TYR A 202 16.00 -18.13 -10.21
N GLU A 203 15.95 -16.81 -10.17
CA GLU A 203 14.88 -16.07 -9.51
C GLU A 203 13.73 -15.84 -10.50
N TYR A 204 12.51 -16.16 -10.08
CA TYR A 204 11.32 -16.06 -10.92
C TYR A 204 10.39 -14.94 -10.45
N PHE A 205 9.96 -14.13 -11.41
CA PHE A 205 8.89 -13.16 -11.27
C PHE A 205 7.77 -13.55 -12.21
N CYS A 206 6.53 -13.52 -11.73
CA CYS A 206 5.37 -13.80 -12.57
C CYS A 206 4.23 -12.87 -12.18
N TYR A 207 3.51 -12.38 -13.19
CA TYR A 207 2.48 -11.38 -13.06
C TYR A 207 1.23 -11.83 -13.82
N CYS A 208 0.06 -11.55 -13.25
CA CYS A 208 -1.21 -11.64 -13.94
C CYS A 208 -1.67 -10.23 -14.27
N SER A 209 -1.97 -9.97 -15.55
CA SER A 209 -2.27 -8.63 -16.06
C SER A 209 -3.22 -8.68 -17.24
N ASN A 210 -4.09 -7.68 -17.35
CA ASN A 210 -4.93 -7.45 -18.55
C ASN A 210 -4.45 -6.26 -19.40
N LEU A 211 -3.32 -5.64 -19.06
CA LEU A 211 -2.70 -4.58 -19.85
C LEU A 211 -2.37 -5.06 -21.27
N LYS A 212 -2.62 -4.19 -22.26
CA LYS A 212 -2.39 -4.49 -23.68
C LYS A 212 -1.13 -3.79 -24.17
N GLY A 213 -0.43 -4.42 -25.12
CA GLY A 213 0.74 -3.85 -25.78
C GLY A 213 2.02 -3.81 -24.95
N LEU A 214 2.06 -4.48 -23.80
CA LEU A 214 3.26 -4.59 -22.96
C LEU A 214 3.77 -6.03 -22.91
N ASP A 215 5.08 -6.19 -23.01
CA ASP A 215 5.75 -7.47 -22.80
C ASP A 215 6.05 -7.75 -21.32
N ALA A 216 6.54 -8.95 -21.01
CA ALA A 216 6.82 -9.36 -19.64
C ALA A 216 7.92 -8.51 -18.94
N LEU A 217 8.90 -8.00 -19.69
CA LEU A 217 9.97 -7.16 -19.13
C LEU A 217 9.48 -5.74 -18.84
N GLN A 218 8.66 -5.18 -19.72
CA GLN A 218 7.99 -3.90 -19.52
C GLN A 218 7.04 -3.97 -18.32
N LEU A 219 6.28 -5.05 -18.17
CA LEU A 219 5.45 -5.28 -16.99
C LEU A 219 6.28 -5.47 -15.72
N HIS A 220 7.44 -6.14 -15.78
CA HIS A 220 8.35 -6.25 -14.64
C HIS A 220 8.89 -4.88 -14.21
N THR A 221 9.29 -4.04 -15.17
CA THR A 221 9.73 -2.65 -14.93
C THR A 221 8.59 -1.80 -14.35
N LEU A 222 7.38 -1.91 -14.93
CA LEU A 222 6.19 -1.20 -14.46
C LEU A 222 5.74 -1.66 -13.06
N TYR A 223 5.95 -2.93 -12.72
CA TYR A 223 5.77 -3.41 -11.36
C TYR A 223 6.84 -2.82 -10.43
N GLY A 224 8.09 -2.68 -10.89
CA GLY A 224 9.19 -2.08 -10.14
C GLY A 224 8.91 -0.64 -9.68
N SER A 225 8.17 0.17 -10.45
CA SER A 225 7.79 1.53 -10.04
C SER A 225 6.80 1.59 -8.86
N ARG A 226 6.32 0.43 -8.38
CA ARG A 226 5.56 0.29 -7.14
C ARG A 226 6.44 0.44 -5.89
N SER A 227 7.76 0.33 -5.98
CA SER A 227 8.67 0.44 -4.82
C SER A 227 8.44 1.72 -3.99
N GLU A 228 8.06 2.82 -4.64
CA GLU A 228 7.66 4.06 -3.95
C GLU A 228 6.50 3.85 -2.97
N SER A 229 5.50 3.04 -3.34
CA SER A 229 4.38 2.71 -2.46
C SER A 229 4.81 1.87 -1.26
N GLU A 230 5.81 0.99 -1.41
CA GLU A 230 6.38 0.21 -0.29
C GLU A 230 6.98 1.15 0.76
N ASN A 231 7.65 2.22 0.32
CA ASN A 231 8.17 3.26 1.23
C ASN A 231 7.03 3.99 1.97
N TRP A 232 5.91 4.30 1.32
CA TRP A 232 4.77 4.98 1.96
C TRP A 232 4.07 4.09 2.98
N ILE A 233 3.96 2.82 2.64
CA ILE A 233 3.47 1.76 3.52
C ILE A 233 4.38 1.68 4.74
N GLU A 234 5.69 1.64 4.56
CA GLU A 234 6.65 1.66 5.67
C GLU A 234 6.54 2.93 6.51
N GLN A 235 6.41 4.11 5.89
CA GLN A 235 6.24 5.38 6.60
C GLN A 235 4.97 5.37 7.46
N THR A 236 3.87 4.84 6.94
CA THR A 236 2.60 4.69 7.69
C THR A 236 2.79 3.75 8.89
N LYS A 237 3.45 2.61 8.69
CA LYS A 237 3.73 1.60 9.73
C LYS A 237 4.69 2.10 10.82
N ASN A 238 5.86 2.58 10.42
CA ASN A 238 7.00 2.79 11.31
C ASN A 238 7.01 4.19 11.95
N SER A 239 6.56 5.22 11.22
CA SER A 239 6.74 6.62 11.68
C SER A 239 5.59 7.13 12.56
N LEU A 240 4.37 6.62 12.38
CA LEU A 240 3.16 7.10 13.06
C LEU A 240 2.70 6.20 14.21
N CYS A 241 3.57 5.30 14.66
CA CYS A 241 3.28 4.30 15.70
C CYS A 241 2.05 3.44 15.38
N ALA A 242 1.64 3.36 14.10
CA ALA A 242 0.54 2.53 13.65
C ALA A 242 0.87 1.06 13.97
N GLY A 243 0.13 0.44 14.88
CA GLY A 243 0.39 -0.91 15.38
C GLY A 243 1.35 -1.02 16.57
N LYS A 244 1.92 0.08 17.09
CA LYS A 244 2.72 0.08 18.35
C LYS A 244 1.87 0.42 19.60
N THR A 245 0.75 1.10 19.41
CA THR A 245 -0.20 1.39 20.49
C THR A 245 -1.22 0.26 20.53
N ILE A 246 -1.04 -0.69 21.44
CA ILE A 246 -1.85 -1.91 21.46
C ILE A 246 -2.56 -2.01 22.80
N THR A 247 -3.75 -1.42 22.84
CA THR A 247 -4.72 -1.69 23.89
C THR A 247 -5.23 -3.13 23.75
N HIS A 248 -5.88 -3.66 24.78
CA HIS A 248 -6.47 -5.00 24.68
C HIS A 248 -7.68 -5.08 23.73
N ASP A 249 -8.31 -3.95 23.42
CA ASP A 249 -9.54 -3.86 22.62
C ASP A 249 -9.22 -3.68 21.12
N PHE A 250 -9.80 -4.52 20.26
CA PHE A 250 -9.57 -4.48 18.82
C PHE A 250 -10.05 -3.17 18.18
N TRP A 251 -11.21 -2.66 18.57
CA TRP A 251 -11.83 -1.48 17.96
C TRP A 251 -11.12 -0.20 18.37
N VAL A 252 -10.59 -0.13 19.59
CA VAL A 252 -9.70 0.96 19.99
C VAL A 252 -8.42 0.93 19.16
N ASN A 253 -7.87 -0.25 18.90
CA ASN A 253 -6.68 -0.39 18.05
C ASN A 253 -6.98 -0.02 16.59
N ASP A 254 -8.17 -0.35 16.06
CA ASP A 254 -8.60 0.10 14.74
C ASP A 254 -8.74 1.63 14.68
N ILE A 255 -9.38 2.27 15.67
CA ILE A 255 -9.43 3.74 15.73
C ILE A 255 -8.04 4.36 15.69
N LEU A 256 -7.10 3.84 16.49
CA LEU A 256 -5.72 4.33 16.50
C LEU A 256 -5.03 4.10 15.16
N TRP A 257 -5.28 2.96 14.51
CA TRP A 257 -4.82 2.67 13.16
C TRP A 257 -5.34 3.69 12.15
N GLN A 258 -6.66 3.93 12.13
CA GLN A 258 -7.31 4.89 11.24
C GLN A 258 -6.78 6.32 11.47
N LEU A 259 -6.54 6.73 12.71
CA LEU A 259 -5.93 8.03 13.03
C LEU A 259 -4.48 8.14 12.54
N SER A 260 -3.68 7.08 12.66
CA SER A 260 -2.33 7.05 12.09
C SER A 260 -2.38 7.11 10.56
N SER A 261 -3.25 6.33 9.92
CA SER A 261 -3.50 6.39 8.47
C SER A 261 -3.89 7.81 8.01
N PHE A 262 -4.78 8.47 8.76
CA PHE A 262 -5.17 9.84 8.49
C PHE A 262 -4.01 10.84 8.67
N ALA A 263 -3.21 10.70 9.74
CA ALA A 263 -2.06 11.56 9.96
C ALA A 263 -1.02 11.45 8.83
N TYR A 264 -0.86 10.26 8.22
CA TYR A 264 -0.06 10.10 7.01
C TYR A 264 -0.64 10.92 5.86
N SER A 265 -1.91 10.71 5.52
CA SER A 265 -2.57 11.44 4.42
C SER A 265 -2.57 12.95 4.64
N LEU A 266 -2.84 13.40 5.86
CA LEU A 266 -2.76 14.82 6.22
C LEU A 266 -1.36 15.39 5.99
N SER A 267 -0.31 14.66 6.37
CA SER A 267 1.07 15.10 6.11
C SER A 267 1.36 15.28 4.61
N VAL A 268 0.79 14.40 3.77
CA VAL A 268 0.94 14.47 2.31
C VAL A 268 0.24 15.72 1.78
N LEU A 269 -1.00 15.96 2.20
CA LEU A 269 -1.77 17.16 1.82
C LEU A 269 -1.07 18.45 2.28
N MET A 270 -0.53 18.47 3.49
CA MET A 270 0.27 19.60 3.98
C MET A 270 1.52 19.78 3.11
N ARG A 271 2.24 18.71 2.77
CA ARG A 271 3.41 18.81 1.89
C ARG A 271 3.07 19.37 0.51
N TYR A 272 1.90 19.06 -0.06
CA TYR A 272 1.42 19.67 -1.30
C TYR A 272 1.15 21.18 -1.19
N ARG A 273 0.86 21.69 0.00
CA ARG A 273 0.71 23.14 0.24
C ARG A 273 2.03 23.84 0.49
N GLY A 274 3.11 23.11 0.79
CA GLY A 274 4.44 23.69 0.99
C GLY A 274 5.15 24.04 -0.32
N ASP A 275 6.35 24.59 -0.20
CA ASP A 275 7.24 24.77 -1.35
C ASP A 275 7.77 23.42 -1.89
N PHE A 276 8.48 23.50 -3.03
CA PHE A 276 9.12 22.34 -3.66
C PHE A 276 10.06 21.56 -2.72
N TRP A 277 10.70 22.23 -1.76
CA TRP A 277 11.61 21.60 -0.82
C TRP A 277 10.88 20.83 0.26
N VAL A 278 9.71 21.29 0.71
CA VAL A 278 8.82 20.60 1.64
C VAL A 278 8.12 19.44 0.97
N TRP A 279 7.62 19.64 -0.26
CA TRP A 279 6.88 18.62 -1.01
C TRP A 279 7.65 17.31 -1.18
N ARG A 280 8.95 17.40 -1.53
CA ARG A 280 9.79 16.24 -1.82
C ARG A 280 10.22 15.43 -0.58
N GLN A 281 10.05 15.98 0.62
CA GLN A 281 10.56 15.33 1.82
C GLN A 281 9.75 14.09 2.18
N GLU A 282 10.42 13.14 2.80
CA GLU A 282 9.78 12.01 3.45
C GLU A 282 8.96 12.45 4.67
N HIS A 283 8.03 11.58 5.07
CA HIS A 283 7.15 11.83 6.21
C HIS A 283 7.91 12.07 7.53
N SER A 284 9.01 11.36 7.76
CA SER A 284 9.88 11.52 8.94
C SER A 284 10.46 12.94 9.02
N THR A 285 11.10 13.39 7.94
CA THR A 285 11.68 14.73 7.81
C THR A 285 10.61 15.81 7.96
N PHE A 286 9.45 15.66 7.31
CA PHE A 286 8.34 16.59 7.46
C PHE A 286 7.90 16.72 8.92
N ARG A 287 7.83 15.62 9.67
CA ARG A 287 7.47 15.64 11.09
C ARG A 287 8.51 16.39 11.92
N GLU A 288 9.80 16.18 11.69
CA GLU A 288 10.84 16.95 12.39
C GLU A 288 10.78 18.45 12.08
N TRP A 289 10.35 18.81 10.87
CA TRP A 289 10.27 20.19 10.42
C TRP A 289 9.01 20.93 10.90
N PHE A 290 7.88 20.23 11.00
CA PHE A 290 6.57 20.86 11.16
C PHE A 290 5.70 20.27 12.27
N ILE A 291 6.12 19.22 12.97
CA ILE A 291 5.27 18.60 14.01
C ILE A 291 6.04 18.48 15.32
N ARG A 292 7.27 17.98 15.29
CA ARG A 292 8.16 17.82 16.45
C ARG A 292 8.94 19.11 16.73
N VAL A 293 8.21 20.23 16.73
CA VAL A 293 8.77 21.55 17.02
C VAL A 293 8.31 21.96 18.42
N PRO A 294 9.22 22.32 19.33
CA PRO A 294 8.81 22.82 20.63
C PRO A 294 7.98 24.10 20.43
N GLY A 295 6.85 24.19 21.12
CA GLY A 295 5.95 25.34 21.03
C GLY A 295 5.22 25.57 22.33
N LYS A 296 4.98 26.83 22.68
CA LYS A 296 4.14 27.21 23.81
C LYS A 296 2.77 27.61 23.29
N VAL A 297 1.76 26.78 23.57
CA VAL A 297 0.36 27.13 23.32
C VAL A 297 -0.06 28.20 24.32
N VAL A 298 -0.48 29.36 23.84
CA VAL A 298 -0.96 30.47 24.64
C VAL A 298 -2.41 30.73 24.23
N LYS A 299 -3.31 30.69 25.21
CA LYS A 299 -4.71 31.08 25.02
C LYS A 299 -4.90 32.47 25.59
N SER A 300 -5.36 33.40 24.75
CA SER A 300 -5.70 34.76 25.17
C SER A 300 -7.06 35.12 24.59
N GLY A 301 -8.04 35.43 25.44
CA GLY A 301 -9.43 35.62 25.04
C GLY A 301 -9.99 34.41 24.28
N ARG A 302 -10.50 34.64 23.06
CA ARG A 302 -11.03 33.61 22.14
C ARG A 302 -10.00 33.10 21.11
N GLN A 303 -8.73 33.50 21.22
CA GLN A 303 -7.67 33.09 20.28
C GLN A 303 -6.69 32.12 20.94
N VAL A 304 -6.27 31.13 20.15
CA VAL A 304 -5.20 30.19 20.49
C VAL A 304 -4.01 30.51 19.60
N THR A 305 -2.85 30.78 20.20
CA THR A 305 -1.61 31.08 19.48
C THR A 305 -0.54 30.08 19.90
N VAL A 306 0.20 29.53 18.93
CA VAL A 306 1.37 28.69 19.20
C VAL A 306 2.63 29.53 19.05
N LYS A 307 3.31 29.80 20.17
CA LYS A 307 4.60 30.50 20.17
C LYS A 307 5.73 29.51 19.90
N MET A 308 6.50 29.73 18.84
CA MET A 308 7.67 28.92 18.50
C MET A 308 8.99 29.59 18.94
N PRO A 309 10.10 28.83 19.06
CA PRO A 309 11.42 29.38 19.31
C PRO A 309 11.77 30.51 18.35
N LYS A 310 12.44 31.54 18.88
CA LYS A 310 12.85 32.71 18.09
C LYS A 310 13.73 32.28 16.92
N GLU A 311 14.63 31.34 17.17
CA GLU A 311 15.58 30.75 16.23
C GLU A 311 15.21 29.28 15.99
N TYR A 312 14.47 29.05 14.91
CA TYR A 312 14.17 27.70 14.43
C TYR A 312 14.58 27.63 12.96
N TYR A 313 15.37 26.63 12.58
CA TYR A 313 16.00 26.57 11.26
C TYR A 313 14.99 26.46 10.09
N ARG A 314 13.77 25.96 10.33
CA ARG A 314 12.65 25.96 9.35
C ARG A 314 11.59 27.02 9.61
N LYS A 315 11.89 28.07 10.39
CA LYS A 315 10.94 29.16 10.69
C LYS A 315 10.38 29.83 9.45
N ALA A 316 11.20 30.04 8.42
CA ALA A 316 10.76 30.60 7.14
C ALA A 316 9.74 29.67 6.44
N GLY A 317 10.01 28.37 6.42
CA GLY A 317 9.08 27.37 5.88
C GLY A 317 7.75 27.32 6.63
N TRP A 318 7.76 27.48 7.96
CA TRP A 318 6.53 27.59 8.75
C TRP A 318 5.70 28.83 8.42
N ARG A 319 6.35 29.98 8.24
CA ARG A 319 5.65 31.23 7.86
C ARG A 319 5.06 31.16 6.46
N ASP A 320 5.79 30.60 5.52
CA ASP A 320 5.28 30.34 4.16
C ASP A 320 4.05 29.41 4.20
N PHE A 321 4.14 28.33 5.00
CA PHE A 321 3.04 27.40 5.20
C PHE A 321 1.78 28.07 5.80
N GLU A 322 1.95 28.88 6.85
CA GLU A 322 0.88 29.65 7.49
C GLU A 322 0.21 30.63 6.52
N GLN A 323 1.01 31.36 5.72
CA GLN A 323 0.48 32.28 4.71
C GLN A 323 -0.34 31.53 3.65
N ARG A 324 0.16 30.42 3.12
CA ARG A 324 -0.54 29.63 2.09
C ARG A 324 -1.85 29.04 2.57
N ILE A 325 -1.91 28.58 3.82
CA ILE A 325 -3.15 28.08 4.42
C ILE A 325 -4.17 29.22 4.54
N THR A 326 -3.73 30.38 5.04
CA THR A 326 -4.61 31.52 5.30
C THR A 326 -5.20 32.09 4.00
N THR A 327 -4.39 32.24 2.95
CA THR A 327 -4.85 32.75 1.64
C THR A 327 -5.87 31.84 0.96
N THR A 328 -5.85 30.52 1.24
CA THR A 328 -6.82 29.57 0.66
C THR A 328 -8.19 29.62 1.35
N MET A 329 -8.31 30.20 2.55
CA MET A 329 -9.59 30.31 3.26
C MET A 329 -10.36 31.60 2.94
N THR A 330 -9.78 32.49 2.15
CA THR A 330 -10.35 33.80 1.79
C THR A 330 -10.79 33.91 0.32
N GLY A 331 -10.73 32.82 -0.45
CA GLY A 331 -11.21 32.75 -1.84
C GLY A 331 -12.11 31.55 -2.05
#